data_AF-A0A8S1R3C6-F1
#
_entry.id   AF-A0A8S1R3C6-F1
#
_cell.length_a   1.000
_cell.length_b   1.000
_cell.length_c   1.000
_cell.angle_alpha   90.00
_cell.angle_beta   90.00
_cell.angle_gamma   90.00
#
_symmetry.space_group_name_H-M   'P 1'
#
loop_
_entity.id
_entity.type
_entity.pdbx_description
1 polymer ?
#
loop_
_entity_poly.entity_id
_entity_poly.type
_entity_poly.pdbx_seq_one_letter_code
_entity_poly.pdbx_strand_id
1 'polypeptide(L)'
;MNQCCDIVYQNCNNLDVIQGSYEGGQTLWECTFDLLQYPKQLNGLDVIDMGCGLGLLGIQALKQGAKSVCFQDYNEDTFEKAILPQLKLNNLEKNQNYIFVNGDWESLNLSKVDIILASEIIYREEYYPKVEDFIAKHLRPDGQCIMINKFYYFGVGGSVAGFKNHLTKLKVVQEDIINTKKGVKKMIMKLQLK
;
A
#
# COMPACT_ATOMS: atom_id res chain seq x y z
N MET A 1 -21.22 6.99 2.32
CA MET A 1 -20.29 5.95 1.81
C MET A 1 -19.98 6.31 0.37
N ASN A 2 -18.69 6.45 0.03
CA ASN A 2 -18.29 6.87 -1.31
C ASN A 2 -18.43 5.70 -2.29
N GLN A 3 -19.22 5.92 -3.35
CA GLN A 3 -19.55 5.00 -4.45
C GLN A 3 -18.33 4.27 -5.07
N CYS A 4 -17.13 4.84 -4.91
CA CYS A 4 -15.88 4.29 -5.42
C CYS A 4 -15.38 3.07 -4.61
N CYS A 5 -15.62 3.03 -3.29
CA CYS A 5 -15.23 1.91 -2.41
C CYS A 5 -16.15 0.70 -2.59
N ASP A 6 -17.45 0.93 -2.81
CA ASP A 6 -18.44 -0.16 -2.93
C ASP A 6 -18.21 -1.01 -4.19
N ILE A 7 -17.75 -0.41 -5.29
CA ILE A 7 -17.43 -1.11 -6.55
C ILE A 7 -16.19 -2.00 -6.42
N VAL A 8 -15.18 -1.54 -5.66
CA VAL A 8 -13.96 -2.32 -5.41
C VAL A 8 -14.25 -3.50 -4.47
N TYR A 9 -15.21 -3.33 -3.56
CA TYR A 9 -15.53 -4.27 -2.48
C TYR A 9 -16.39 -5.47 -2.92
N GLN A 10 -17.42 -5.28 -3.75
CA GLN A 10 -18.45 -6.31 -3.97
C GLN A 10 -17.93 -7.63 -4.61
N ASN A 11 -16.73 -7.66 -5.19
CA ASN A 11 -16.25 -8.78 -5.99
C ASN A 11 -15.02 -9.52 -5.43
N CYS A 12 -14.51 -9.14 -4.25
CA CYS A 12 -13.31 -9.77 -3.64
C CYS A 12 -13.60 -10.94 -2.68
N ASN A 13 -14.86 -11.31 -2.47
CA ASN A 13 -15.28 -12.32 -1.46
C ASN A 13 -14.84 -13.78 -1.74
N ASN A 14 -14.11 -14.06 -2.82
CA ASN A 14 -13.74 -15.42 -3.25
C ASN A 14 -12.23 -15.73 -3.20
N LEU A 15 -11.41 -14.88 -2.56
CA LEU A 15 -9.97 -15.15 -2.42
C LEU A 15 -9.67 -15.65 -1.01
N ASP A 16 -9.59 -16.97 -0.87
CA ASP A 16 -9.35 -17.67 0.39
C ASP A 16 -7.96 -17.33 0.97
N VAL A 17 -7.96 -17.03 2.27
CA VAL A 17 -6.76 -16.82 3.08
C VAL A 17 -6.33 -18.17 3.65
N ILE A 18 -5.10 -18.61 3.35
CA ILE A 18 -4.49 -19.72 4.11
C ILE A 18 -4.00 -19.15 5.45
N GLN A 19 -4.65 -19.58 6.53
CA GLN A 19 -4.30 -19.20 7.89
C GLN A 19 -2.86 -19.65 8.22
N GLY A 20 -1.95 -18.69 8.38
CA GLY A 20 -0.54 -18.96 8.75
C GLY A 20 0.49 -18.60 7.69
N SER A 21 0.10 -18.29 6.45
CA SER A 21 0.99 -17.71 5.44
C SER A 21 0.68 -16.22 5.27
N TYR A 22 1.59 -15.35 5.73
CA TYR A 22 1.55 -13.91 5.44
C TYR A 22 2.04 -13.58 4.01
N GLU A 23 2.39 -14.62 3.25
CA GLU A 23 2.94 -14.52 1.89
C GLU A 23 1.91 -15.04 0.90
N GLY A 24 1.52 -14.18 -0.04
CA GLY A 24 0.50 -14.45 -1.04
C GLY A 24 -0.21 -13.14 -1.38
N GLY A 25 0.17 -12.51 -2.49
CA GLY A 25 -0.37 -11.23 -2.98
C GLY A 25 -1.87 -11.23 -3.32
N GLN A 26 -2.59 -12.29 -2.94
CA GLN A 26 -4.02 -12.50 -3.19
C GLN A 26 -4.88 -12.32 -1.93
N THR A 27 -4.26 -12.18 -0.75
CA THR A 27 -4.98 -11.91 0.51
C THR A 27 -5.35 -10.44 0.61
N LEU A 28 -6.63 -10.16 0.86
CA LEU A 28 -7.10 -8.81 1.17
C LEU A 28 -6.85 -8.47 2.64
N TRP A 29 -5.90 -7.57 2.86
CA TRP A 29 -5.55 -7.07 4.19
C TRP A 29 -6.59 -6.07 4.70
N GLU A 30 -7.03 -6.26 5.94
CA GLU A 30 -8.09 -5.46 6.54
C GLU A 30 -7.73 -3.97 6.65
N CYS A 31 -6.45 -3.61 6.73
CA CYS A 31 -6.05 -2.20 6.77
C CYS A 31 -6.26 -1.50 5.43
N THR A 32 -6.25 -2.22 4.31
CA THR A 32 -6.44 -1.63 2.98
C THR A 32 -7.79 -0.91 2.88
N PHE A 33 -8.84 -1.42 3.52
CA PHE A 33 -10.15 -0.77 3.54
C PHE A 33 -10.17 0.57 4.27
N ASP A 34 -9.46 0.64 5.39
CA ASP A 34 -9.37 1.86 6.19
C ASP A 34 -8.57 2.91 5.41
N LEU A 35 -7.49 2.50 4.74
CA LEU A 35 -6.75 3.41 3.88
C LEU A 35 -7.54 3.81 2.63
N LEU A 36 -8.33 2.94 1.98
CA LEU A 36 -9.20 3.35 0.87
C LEU A 36 -10.19 4.46 1.26
N GLN A 37 -10.68 4.46 2.50
CA GLN A 37 -11.62 5.47 2.99
C GLN A 37 -10.94 6.75 3.49
N TYR A 38 -9.64 6.69 3.76
CA TYR A 38 -8.89 7.83 4.28
C TYR A 38 -8.76 8.95 3.22
N PRO A 39 -9.07 10.22 3.55
CA PRO A 39 -8.99 11.33 2.60
C PRO A 39 -7.58 11.52 2.03
N LYS A 40 -7.47 11.54 0.70
CA LYS A 40 -6.24 11.74 -0.07
C LYS A 40 -6.54 12.54 -1.33
N GLN A 41 -5.59 13.37 -1.76
CA GLN A 41 -5.64 14.09 -3.04
C GLN A 41 -4.59 13.49 -3.96
N LEU A 42 -5.02 12.80 -5.01
CA LEU A 42 -4.13 12.05 -5.92
C LEU A 42 -4.14 12.57 -7.36
N ASN A 43 -5.03 13.51 -7.68
CA ASN A 43 -5.18 14.04 -9.04
C ASN A 43 -3.88 14.69 -9.56
N GLY A 44 -3.41 14.23 -10.72
CA GLY A 44 -2.20 14.74 -11.38
C GLY A 44 -0.88 14.26 -10.77
N LEU A 45 -0.90 13.37 -9.78
CA LEU A 45 0.31 12.91 -9.08
C LEU A 45 0.85 11.60 -9.65
N ASP A 46 2.16 11.43 -9.57
CA ASP A 46 2.82 10.13 -9.79
C ASP A 46 2.75 9.33 -8.47
N VAL A 47 2.27 8.08 -8.52
CA VAL A 47 1.94 7.28 -7.33
C VAL A 47 2.57 5.88 -7.41
N ILE A 48 3.12 5.38 -6.30
CA ILE A 48 3.44 3.95 -6.12
C ILE A 48 2.43 3.32 -5.16
N ASP A 49 1.86 2.18 -5.54
CA ASP A 49 1.18 1.25 -4.62
C ASP A 49 2.20 0.17 -4.22
N MET A 50 2.78 0.30 -3.04
CA MET A 50 3.90 -0.52 -2.55
C MET A 50 3.39 -1.75 -1.80
N GLY A 51 3.80 -2.94 -2.25
CA GLY A 51 3.21 -4.20 -1.77
C GLY A 51 1.72 -4.28 -2.13
N CYS A 52 1.41 -4.05 -3.40
CA CYS A 52 0.06 -3.72 -3.85
C CYS A 52 -0.96 -4.87 -3.70
N GLY A 53 -0.53 -6.14 -3.71
CA GLY A 53 -1.43 -7.29 -3.66
C GLY A 53 -2.54 -7.18 -4.72
N LEU A 54 -3.79 -7.02 -4.28
CA LEU A 54 -4.94 -6.83 -5.17
C LEU A 54 -4.96 -5.50 -5.96
N GLY A 55 -4.01 -4.58 -5.72
CA GLY A 55 -3.88 -3.31 -6.43
C GLY A 55 -4.97 -2.28 -6.11
N LEU A 56 -5.66 -2.42 -4.98
CA LEU A 56 -6.84 -1.59 -4.71
C LEU A 56 -6.50 -0.11 -4.50
N LEU A 57 -5.35 0.19 -3.88
CA LEU A 57 -4.93 1.56 -3.62
C LEU A 57 -4.47 2.25 -4.92
N GLY A 58 -3.74 1.55 -5.77
CA GLY A 58 -3.36 2.04 -7.09
C GLY A 58 -4.56 2.23 -8.03
N ILE A 59 -5.54 1.31 -8.00
CA ILE A 59 -6.81 1.48 -8.74
C ILE A 59 -7.57 2.71 -8.24
N GLN A 60 -7.64 2.91 -6.92
CA GLN A 60 -8.21 4.14 -6.36
C GLN A 60 -7.46 5.38 -6.86
N ALA A 61 -6.13 5.35 -6.90
CA ALA A 61 -5.32 6.45 -7.40
C ALA A 61 -5.65 6.79 -8.85
N LEU A 62 -5.74 5.77 -9.73
CA LEU A 62 -6.18 5.94 -11.12
C LEU A 62 -7.57 6.60 -11.21
N LYS A 63 -8.55 6.11 -10.44
CA LYS A 63 -9.92 6.65 -10.41
C LYS A 63 -9.99 8.09 -9.88
N GLN A 64 -9.01 8.50 -9.07
CA GLN A 64 -8.88 9.87 -8.56
C GLN A 64 -8.06 10.78 -9.49
N GLY A 65 -7.70 10.31 -10.68
CA GLY A 65 -6.99 11.12 -11.68
C GLY A 65 -5.48 11.18 -11.47
N ALA A 66 -4.87 10.20 -10.80
CA ALA A 66 -3.42 10.09 -10.74
C ALA A 66 -2.81 10.13 -12.15
N LYS A 67 -1.71 10.89 -12.29
CA LYS A 67 -1.00 11.05 -13.56
C LYS A 67 -0.34 9.75 -13.97
N SER A 68 0.26 9.02 -13.02
CA SER A 68 0.77 7.68 -13.25
C SER A 68 0.69 6.83 -11.97
N VAL A 69 0.56 5.51 -12.13
CA VAL A 69 0.53 4.55 -11.02
C VAL A 69 1.50 3.41 -11.27
N CYS A 70 2.43 3.17 -10.36
CA CYS A 70 3.25 1.98 -10.34
C CYS A 70 2.67 0.99 -9.32
N PHE A 71 2.19 -0.15 -9.79
CA PHE A 71 1.79 -1.27 -8.95
C PHE A 71 3.02 -2.13 -8.67
N GLN A 72 3.49 -2.13 -7.43
CA GLN A 72 4.67 -2.88 -7.02
C GLN A 72 4.31 -4.02 -6.07
N ASP A 73 4.68 -5.25 -6.43
CA ASP A 73 4.55 -6.43 -5.55
C ASP A 73 5.84 -7.26 -5.58
N TYR A 74 6.00 -8.20 -4.65
CA TYR A 74 7.11 -9.15 -4.72
C TYR A 74 6.87 -10.20 -5.80
N ASN A 75 5.63 -10.67 -5.95
CA ASN A 75 5.27 -11.79 -6.83
C ASN A 75 4.73 -11.29 -8.17
N GLU A 76 5.35 -11.70 -9.27
CA GLU A 76 4.91 -11.36 -10.64
C GLU A 76 3.49 -11.86 -10.95
N ASP A 77 3.18 -13.08 -10.50
CA ASP A 77 1.87 -13.72 -10.63
C ASP A 77 0.70 -12.89 -10.09
N THR A 78 0.97 -11.98 -9.13
CA THR A 78 -0.03 -11.06 -8.57
C THR A 78 -0.65 -10.18 -9.66
N PHE A 79 0.12 -9.76 -10.65
CA PHE A 79 -0.39 -8.82 -11.67
C PHE A 79 -1.47 -9.46 -12.54
N GLU A 80 -1.22 -10.65 -13.07
CA GLU A 80 -2.19 -11.34 -13.91
C GLU A 80 -3.36 -11.91 -13.12
N LYS A 81 -3.09 -12.50 -11.94
CA LYS A 81 -4.11 -13.24 -11.18
C LYS A 81 -4.98 -12.33 -10.33
N ALA A 82 -4.46 -11.19 -9.88
CA ALA A 82 -5.17 -10.29 -8.98
C ALA A 82 -5.41 -8.90 -9.59
N ILE A 83 -4.39 -8.21 -10.11
CA ILE A 83 -4.56 -6.80 -10.48
C ILE A 83 -5.29 -6.62 -11.82
N LEU A 84 -4.95 -7.38 -12.86
CA LEU A 84 -5.60 -7.28 -14.18
C LEU A 84 -7.13 -7.52 -14.12
N PRO A 85 -7.65 -8.53 -13.40
CA PRO A 85 -9.09 -8.67 -13.20
C PRO A 85 -9.71 -7.43 -12.55
N GLN A 86 -9.06 -6.84 -11.55
CA GLN A 86 -9.57 -5.67 -10.83
C GLN A 86 -9.55 -4.41 -11.70
N LEU A 87 -8.53 -4.22 -12.54
CA LEU A 87 -8.47 -3.15 -13.54
C LEU A 87 -9.61 -3.29 -14.56
N LYS A 88 -9.83 -4.50 -15.08
CA LYS A 88 -10.92 -4.78 -16.03
C LYS A 88 -12.30 -4.51 -15.42
N LEU A 89 -12.51 -4.93 -14.16
CA LEU A 89 -13.76 -4.66 -13.43
C LEU A 89 -14.01 -3.16 -13.21
N ASN A 90 -12.96 -2.35 -13.20
CA ASN A 90 -13.06 -0.89 -13.07
C ASN A 90 -12.95 -0.15 -14.42
N ASN A 91 -12.92 -0.86 -15.56
CA ASN A 91 -12.72 -0.32 -16.92
C ASN A 91 -11.43 0.50 -17.07
N LEU A 92 -10.35 0.05 -16.43
CA LEU A 92 -9.03 0.70 -16.41
C LEU A 92 -7.97 -0.13 -17.13
N GLU A 93 -8.31 -1.30 -17.69
CA GLU A 93 -7.35 -2.22 -18.30
C GLU A 93 -6.66 -1.67 -19.56
N LYS A 94 -7.25 -0.64 -20.17
CA LYS A 94 -6.70 0.04 -21.36
C LYS A 94 -5.97 1.34 -21.02
N ASN A 95 -5.93 1.72 -19.74
CA ASN A 95 -5.20 2.91 -19.33
C ASN A 95 -3.71 2.74 -19.64
N GLN A 96 -3.09 3.80 -20.15
CA GLN A 96 -1.64 3.82 -20.43
C GLN A 96 -0.83 4.44 -19.28
N ASN A 97 -1.49 4.87 -18.21
CA ASN A 97 -0.87 5.58 -17.10
C ASN A 97 -0.57 4.68 -15.90
N TYR A 98 -0.29 3.38 -16.12
CA TYR A 98 0.24 2.52 -15.08
C TYR A 98 1.28 1.52 -15.59
N ILE A 99 2.10 1.03 -14.66
CA ILE A 99 3.07 -0.04 -14.89
C ILE A 99 3.01 -1.06 -13.76
N PHE A 100 3.47 -2.28 -14.03
CA PHE A 100 3.70 -3.32 -13.04
C PHE A 100 5.20 -3.49 -12.81
N VAL A 101 5.61 -3.63 -11.55
CA VAL A 101 6.99 -3.94 -11.18
C VAL A 101 7.01 -5.01 -10.09
N ASN A 102 7.61 -6.15 -10.39
CA ASN A 102 7.90 -7.18 -9.40
C ASN A 102 9.32 -7.09 -8.86
N GLY A 103 9.52 -7.53 -7.62
CA GLY A 103 10.86 -7.76 -7.05
C GLY A 103 10.97 -7.36 -5.58
N ASP A 104 12.09 -7.75 -4.96
CA ASP A 104 12.41 -7.30 -3.60
C ASP A 104 12.76 -5.81 -3.62
N TRP A 105 12.20 -5.07 -2.67
CA TRP A 105 12.40 -3.63 -2.48
C TRP A 105 13.88 -3.19 -2.52
N GLU A 106 14.82 -3.99 -2.02
CA GLU A 106 16.25 -3.66 -2.00
C GLU A 106 16.85 -3.56 -3.41
N SER A 107 16.33 -4.37 -4.35
CA SER A 107 16.82 -4.47 -5.72
C SER A 107 16.21 -3.44 -6.68
N LEU A 108 15.09 -2.83 -6.31
CA LEU A 108 14.31 -1.98 -7.20
C LEU A 108 14.89 -0.56 -7.30
N ASN A 109 14.87 -0.01 -8.50
CA ASN A 109 15.25 1.37 -8.77
C ASN A 109 14.22 2.04 -9.68
N LEU A 110 13.18 2.60 -9.06
CA LEU A 110 12.07 3.27 -9.74
C LEU A 110 12.31 4.78 -9.85
N SER A 111 11.52 5.43 -10.70
CA SER A 111 11.47 6.89 -10.72
C SER A 111 10.86 7.43 -9.43
N LYS A 112 11.29 8.63 -9.01
CA LYS A 112 10.73 9.29 -7.83
C LYS A 112 9.30 9.77 -8.06
N VAL A 113 8.44 9.51 -7.08
CA VAL A 113 7.01 9.80 -7.11
C VAL A 113 6.59 10.81 -6.04
N ASP A 114 5.41 11.38 -6.22
CA ASP A 114 4.81 12.32 -5.28
C ASP A 114 4.23 11.58 -4.06
N ILE A 115 3.58 10.43 -4.30
CA ILE A 115 2.91 9.67 -3.26
C ILE A 115 3.32 8.19 -3.31
N ILE A 116 3.63 7.63 -2.15
CA ILE A 116 3.69 6.17 -1.95
C ILE A 116 2.50 5.78 -1.07
N LEU A 117 1.69 4.84 -1.51
CA LEU A 117 0.61 4.22 -0.73
C LEU A 117 1.09 2.83 -0.29
N ALA A 118 0.87 2.47 0.97
CA ALA A 118 1.25 1.16 1.47
C ALA A 118 0.33 0.64 2.58
N SER A 119 0.07 -0.66 2.62
CA SER A 119 -0.82 -1.28 3.60
C SER A 119 -0.19 -2.55 4.15
N GLU A 120 -0.03 -2.62 5.48
CA GLU A 120 0.48 -3.78 6.21
C GLU A 120 1.87 -4.26 5.76
N ILE A 121 2.79 -3.33 5.47
CA ILE A 121 4.13 -3.64 4.95
C ILE A 121 5.23 -3.74 6.02
N ILE A 122 4.93 -3.37 7.27
CA ILE A 122 5.88 -3.42 8.41
C ILE A 122 5.58 -4.57 9.39
N TYR A 123 5.04 -5.68 8.88
CA TYR A 123 4.63 -6.82 9.70
C TYR A 123 5.82 -7.63 10.27
N ARG A 124 7.01 -7.51 9.69
CA ARG A 124 8.26 -8.07 10.23
C ARG A 124 9.25 -6.95 10.53
N GLU A 125 9.85 -7.00 11.71
CA GLU A 125 10.87 -6.02 12.14
C GLU A 125 12.12 -6.06 11.25
N GLU A 126 12.49 -7.24 10.77
CA GLU A 126 13.62 -7.42 9.84
C GLU A 126 13.44 -6.69 8.50
N TYR A 127 12.21 -6.29 8.14
CA TYR A 127 11.92 -5.56 6.91
C TYR A 127 11.97 -4.04 7.06
N TYR A 128 12.07 -3.51 8.29
CA TYR A 128 12.07 -2.06 8.51
C TYR A 128 13.14 -1.31 7.71
N PRO A 129 14.42 -1.78 7.65
CA PRO A 129 15.45 -1.09 6.89
C PRO A 129 15.10 -1.00 5.41
N LYS A 130 14.72 -2.12 4.78
CA LYS A 130 14.38 -2.12 3.35
C LYS A 130 13.11 -1.33 3.03
N VAL A 131 12.15 -1.29 3.95
CA VAL A 131 10.95 -0.46 3.83
C VAL A 131 11.31 1.02 3.85
N GLU A 132 12.06 1.47 4.86
CA GLU A 132 12.46 2.88 4.96
C GLU A 132 13.31 3.28 3.75
N ASP A 133 14.23 2.43 3.34
CA ASP A 133 15.14 2.68 2.22
C ASP A 133 14.39 2.78 0.89
N PHE A 134 13.43 1.88 0.66
CA PHE A 134 12.59 1.95 -0.53
C PHE A 134 11.78 3.24 -0.58
N ILE A 135 11.13 3.60 0.54
CA ILE A 135 10.34 4.85 0.60
C ILE A 135 11.26 6.05 0.36
N ALA A 136 12.38 6.16 1.08
CA ALA A 136 13.28 7.31 0.98
C ALA A 136 13.93 7.44 -0.41
N LYS A 137 14.26 6.32 -1.05
CA LYS A 137 14.85 6.28 -2.41
C LYS A 137 13.87 6.77 -3.48
N HIS A 138 12.60 6.41 -3.36
CA HIS A 138 11.59 6.64 -4.39
C HIS A 138 10.64 7.81 -4.12
N LEU A 139 10.80 8.53 -3.01
CA LEU A 139 10.05 9.76 -2.74
C LEU A 139 10.76 10.99 -3.37
N ARG A 140 9.97 11.90 -3.94
CA ARG A 140 10.42 13.27 -4.23
C ARG A 140 10.71 14.02 -2.92
N PRO A 141 11.54 15.10 -2.94
CA PRO A 141 11.86 15.89 -1.75
C PRO A 141 10.64 16.37 -0.96
N ASP A 142 9.55 16.72 -1.65
CA ASP A 142 8.27 17.19 -1.14
C ASP A 142 7.17 16.12 -1.15
N GLY A 143 7.51 14.90 -1.59
CA GLY A 143 6.59 13.78 -1.65
C GLY A 143 6.24 13.24 -0.26
N GLN A 144 5.26 12.34 -0.22
CA GLN A 144 4.75 11.76 1.01
C GLN A 144 4.42 10.27 0.87
N CYS A 145 4.82 9.46 1.83
CA CYS A 145 4.30 8.11 1.99
C CYS A 145 3.09 8.14 2.91
N ILE A 146 1.97 7.55 2.50
CA ILE A 146 0.76 7.37 3.30
C ILE A 146 0.57 5.87 3.50
N MET A 147 0.83 5.41 4.72
CA MET A 147 0.81 3.99 5.04
C MET A 147 -0.14 3.67 6.19
N ILE A 148 -0.72 2.48 6.17
CA ILE A 148 -1.54 1.97 7.27
C ILE A 148 -1.02 0.64 7.77
N ASN A 149 -0.94 0.46 9.08
CA ASN A 149 -0.49 -0.79 9.68
C ASN A 149 -1.21 -1.07 11.01
N LYS A 150 -1.22 -2.35 11.41
CA LYS A 150 -1.61 -2.74 12.77
C LYS A 150 -0.59 -2.21 13.76
N PHE A 151 -1.04 -1.86 14.96
CA PHE A 151 -0.15 -1.44 16.04
C PHE A 151 0.92 -2.49 16.34
N TYR A 152 0.54 -3.77 16.25
CA TYR A 152 1.41 -4.91 16.51
C TYR A 152 0.98 -6.14 15.69
N TYR A 153 1.95 -6.91 15.21
CA TYR A 153 1.79 -8.16 14.48
C TYR A 153 2.31 -9.32 15.34
N PHE A 154 1.40 -10.06 15.97
CA PHE A 154 1.76 -11.18 16.85
C PHE A 154 2.48 -12.30 16.08
N GLY A 155 3.55 -12.83 16.68
CA GLY A 155 4.36 -13.93 16.15
C GLY A 155 5.50 -13.52 15.22
N VAL A 156 5.37 -12.39 14.51
CA VAL A 156 6.38 -11.89 13.53
C VAL A 156 7.11 -10.62 13.98
N GLY A 157 6.66 -10.00 15.08
CA GLY A 157 7.39 -8.92 15.78
C GLY A 157 7.19 -7.51 15.23
N GLY A 158 6.62 -7.37 14.02
CA GLY A 158 6.32 -6.07 13.42
C GLY A 158 5.40 -5.21 14.29
N SER A 159 5.63 -3.90 14.32
CA SER A 159 4.84 -2.94 15.08
C SER A 159 5.06 -1.51 14.61
N VAL A 160 4.04 -0.68 14.76
CA VAL A 160 4.13 0.76 14.47
C VAL A 160 5.17 1.43 15.35
N ALA A 161 5.23 1.09 16.64
CA ALA A 161 6.20 1.66 17.57
C ALA A 161 7.64 1.28 17.20
N GLY A 162 7.88 0.01 16.85
CA GLY A 162 9.18 -0.46 16.39
C GLY A 162 9.62 0.24 15.11
N PHE A 163 8.73 0.34 14.12
CA PHE A 163 9.06 1.03 12.86
C PHE A 163 9.36 2.51 13.08
N LYS A 164 8.57 3.22 13.91
CA LYS A 164 8.84 4.62 14.27
C LYS A 164 10.21 4.82 14.93
N ASN A 165 10.60 3.92 15.83
CA ASN A 165 11.92 3.96 16.48
C ASN A 165 13.07 3.68 15.51
N HIS A 166 12.80 2.89 14.46
CA HIS A 166 13.77 2.60 13.41
C HIS A 166 14.03 3.80 12.49
N LEU A 167 13.06 4.71 12.27
CA LEU A 167 13.14 5.74 11.24
C LEU A 167 14.37 6.66 11.37
N THR A 168 15.31 6.51 10.45
CA THR A 168 16.54 7.31 10.34
C THR A 168 16.48 8.35 9.23
N LYS A 169 15.83 8.06 8.11
CA LYS A 169 15.77 8.87 6.87
C LYS A 169 14.43 9.59 6.69
N LEU A 170 13.37 9.06 7.29
CA LEU A 170 12.02 9.59 7.21
C LEU A 170 11.57 10.17 8.55
N LYS A 171 10.67 11.15 8.52
CA LYS A 171 9.96 11.67 9.68
C LYS A 171 8.48 11.40 9.54
N VAL A 172 7.82 11.08 10.66
CA VAL A 172 6.36 11.04 10.74
C VAL A 172 5.85 12.47 10.86
N VAL A 173 4.97 12.87 9.95
CA VAL A 173 4.37 14.22 9.93
C VAL A 173 2.89 14.22 10.33
N GLN A 174 2.23 13.07 10.28
CA GLN A 174 0.86 12.90 10.77
C GLN A 174 0.61 11.45 11.20
N GLU A 175 -0.21 11.28 12.23
CA GLU A 175 -0.64 9.99 12.77
C GLU A 175 -2.15 10.03 13.03
N ASP A 176 -2.88 9.05 12.49
CA ASP A 176 -4.31 8.89 12.71
C ASP A 176 -4.58 7.47 13.20
N ILE A 177 -5.13 7.34 14.41
CA ILE A 177 -5.50 6.05 14.99
C ILE A 177 -6.87 5.64 14.46
N ILE A 178 -6.94 4.47 13.84
CA ILE A 178 -8.20 3.85 13.42
C ILE A 178 -8.68 2.95 14.56
N ASN A 179 -9.75 3.38 15.23
CA ASN A 179 -10.37 2.62 16.30
C ASN A 179 -11.18 1.46 15.74
N THR A 180 -10.80 0.23 16.10
CA THR A 180 -11.52 -0.99 15.76
C THR A 180 -12.37 -1.43 16.95
N LYS A 181 -13.62 -1.87 16.71
CA LYS A 181 -14.50 -2.39 17.79
C LYS A 181 -14.01 -3.74 18.34
N LYS A 182 -13.30 -4.50 17.50
CA LYS A 182 -12.67 -5.80 17.80
C LYS A 182 -11.35 -5.87 17.04
N GLY A 183 -10.36 -6.56 17.59
CA GLY A 183 -9.05 -6.75 16.96
C GLY A 183 -8.00 -5.73 17.41
N VAL A 184 -6.85 -5.74 16.74
CA VAL A 184 -5.73 -4.84 17.03
C VAL A 184 -6.04 -3.45 16.48
N LYS A 185 -5.65 -2.40 17.21
CA LYS A 185 -5.74 -1.02 16.70
C LYS A 185 -4.87 -0.87 15.46
N LYS A 186 -5.26 0.03 14.55
CA LYS A 186 -4.49 0.35 13.34
C LYS A 186 -4.09 1.81 13.37
N MET A 187 -3.00 2.15 12.70
CA MET A 187 -2.52 3.53 12.56
C MET A 187 -2.25 3.83 11.09
N ILE A 188 -2.80 4.94 10.63
CA ILE A 188 -2.34 5.61 9.41
C ILE A 188 -1.21 6.55 9.79
N MET A 189 -0.11 6.50 9.06
CA MET A 189 1.02 7.41 9.19
C MET A 189 1.30 8.10 7.86
N LYS A 190 1.57 9.40 7.91
CA LYS A 190 2.18 10.13 6.80
C LYS A 190 3.65 10.34 7.09
N LEU A 191 4.50 9.90 6.17
CA LEU A 191 5.95 10.03 6.26
C LEU A 191 6.46 10.96 5.16
N GLN A 192 7.49 11.73 5.49
CA GLN A 192 8.25 12.55 4.54
C GLN A 192 9.75 12.35 4.76
N LEU A 193 10.56 12.72 3.77
CA LEU A 193 12.01 12.80 3.94
C LEU A 193 12.36 13.79 5.07
N LYS A 194 13.39 13.46 5.86
CA LYS A 194 13.88 14.36 6.92
C LYS A 194 14.42 15.65 6.36
#